data_AF-A0A8A4ZAV0-F1
#
_entry.id   AF-A0A8A4ZAV0-F1
#
_cell.length_a   1.000
_cell.length_b   1.000
_cell.length_c   1.000
_cell.angle_alpha   90.00
_cell.angle_beta   90.00
_cell.angle_gamma   90.00
#
_symmetry.space_group_name_H-M   'P 1'
#
loop_
_entity.id
_entity.type
_entity.pdbx_description
1 polymer ?
#
loop_
_entity_poly.entity_id
_entity_poly.type
_entity_poly.pdbx_seq_one_letter_code
_entity_poly.pdbx_strand_id
1 'polypeptide(L)'
;MRKDDALAQLRAVNPVTEAGLSRVDAGALVALREGITMTDRQLPLAQRSKRRIGRRGVTGAIVTVALLGGGAAYAVHQLGYVGGGGAADGITCLTHWAGINDGFADSTGGPPLTADSVADCQQYQALSGRPPIEDPVAFRVGAVDPRIFVAPQDQVPAGATLLLAVTPRDEALFELDASAVDMIDGLGSRCLAGDEANVFAQAELDRLGLTDWTVTSGTPGTRPPPPANGDPEGPWICATAFGDADHLTLVVTPNNRDDIETHNGHGTDPFVFDLRDSLRTGITDKCVNLAEAKAVATTALGAAHHWPLTAIEDTAASCTRVDMAVGGSIEITLRGLSTTNP
;
A
#
# COMPACT_ATOMS: atom_id res chain seq x y z
N MET A 1 -22.66 -1.02 -45.54
CA MET A 1 -22.13 -0.19 -44.43
C MET A 1 -22.12 -1.02 -43.16
N ARG A 2 -20.96 -1.58 -42.79
CA ARG A 2 -20.79 -2.33 -41.54
C ARG A 2 -20.21 -1.38 -40.49
N LYS A 3 -20.97 -1.22 -39.40
CA LYS A 3 -20.46 -0.81 -38.10
C LYS A 3 -19.55 -1.93 -37.57
N ASP A 4 -18.67 -1.55 -36.64
CA ASP A 4 -17.97 -2.45 -35.72
C ASP A 4 -16.68 -3.09 -36.26
N ASP A 5 -15.66 -2.25 -36.43
CA ASP A 5 -14.29 -2.72 -36.15
C ASP A 5 -13.79 -2.00 -34.89
N ALA A 6 -14.34 -2.43 -33.75
CA ALA A 6 -13.94 -1.95 -32.42
C ALA A 6 -12.44 -2.17 -32.16
N LEU A 7 -11.84 -3.17 -32.81
CA LEU A 7 -10.40 -3.43 -32.78
C LEU A 7 -9.61 -2.34 -33.53
N ALA A 8 -10.12 -1.84 -34.66
CA ALA A 8 -9.51 -0.71 -35.35
C ALA A 8 -9.59 0.58 -34.54
N GLN A 9 -10.70 0.82 -33.83
CA GLN A 9 -10.84 1.98 -32.94
C GLN A 9 -9.91 1.88 -31.73
N LEU A 10 -9.82 0.72 -31.07
CA LEU A 10 -8.90 0.48 -29.96
C LEU A 10 -7.42 0.62 -30.37
N ARG A 11 -7.06 0.21 -31.59
CA ARG A 11 -5.69 0.42 -32.12
C ARG A 11 -5.39 1.90 -32.38
N ALA A 12 -6.39 2.70 -32.74
CA ALA A 12 -6.22 4.13 -33.02
C ALA A 12 -6.00 4.97 -31.76
N VAL A 13 -6.49 4.53 -30.60
CA VAL A 13 -6.26 5.18 -29.29
C VAL A 13 -5.15 4.53 -28.46
N ASN A 14 -4.48 3.48 -28.97
CA ASN A 14 -3.38 2.86 -28.26
C ASN A 14 -2.16 3.82 -28.24
N PRO A 15 -1.74 4.34 -27.07
CA PRO A 15 -0.63 5.30 -26.99
C PRO A 15 0.73 4.65 -27.31
N VAL A 16 0.78 3.32 -27.43
CA VAL A 16 1.99 2.56 -27.75
C VAL A 16 1.91 2.06 -29.20
N THR A 17 2.72 2.64 -30.08
CA THR A 17 2.86 2.16 -31.45
C THR A 17 3.59 0.80 -31.49
N GLU A 18 3.33 -0.05 -32.50
CA GLU A 18 4.08 -1.30 -32.70
C GLU A 18 5.61 -1.07 -32.76
N ALA A 19 6.03 0.12 -33.23
CA ALA A 19 7.42 0.55 -33.22
C ALA A 19 7.98 0.75 -31.79
N GLY A 20 7.14 1.14 -30.82
CA GLY A 20 7.50 1.19 -29.40
C GLY A 20 7.64 -0.19 -28.77
N LEU A 21 6.78 -1.14 -29.16
CA LEU A 21 6.83 -2.53 -28.68
C LEU A 21 8.03 -3.31 -29.22
N SER A 22 8.51 -2.99 -30.43
CA SER A 22 9.70 -3.62 -31.01
C SER A 22 11.01 -3.33 -30.26
N ARG A 23 11.01 -2.37 -29.33
CA ARG A 23 12.14 -2.04 -28.45
C ARG A 23 12.07 -2.73 -27.10
N VAL A 24 10.95 -3.35 -26.78
CA VAL A 24 10.77 -4.14 -25.56
C VAL A 24 11.23 -5.56 -25.87
N ASP A 25 12.11 -6.09 -25.03
CA ASP A 25 12.60 -7.45 -25.18
C ASP A 25 11.44 -8.46 -25.25
N ALA A 26 11.52 -9.41 -26.17
CA ALA A 26 10.46 -10.39 -26.39
C ALA A 26 10.24 -11.26 -25.14
N GLY A 27 11.28 -11.48 -24.32
CA GLY A 27 11.20 -12.16 -23.03
C GLY A 27 10.44 -11.34 -21.98
N ALA A 28 10.59 -10.02 -21.97
CA ALA A 28 9.82 -9.13 -21.08
C ALA A 28 8.32 -9.12 -21.42
N LEU A 29 7.98 -9.19 -22.72
CA LEU A 29 6.57 -9.31 -23.15
C LEU A 29 5.96 -10.67 -22.80
N VAL A 30 6.74 -11.75 -22.86
CA VAL A 30 6.30 -13.08 -22.42
C VAL A 30 6.12 -13.12 -20.90
N ALA A 31 7.04 -12.55 -20.13
CA ALA A 31 6.95 -12.47 -18.67
C ALA A 31 5.74 -11.63 -18.20
N LEU A 32 5.43 -10.53 -18.89
CA LEU A 32 4.21 -9.74 -18.64
C LEU A 32 2.94 -10.54 -18.95
N ARG A 33 2.94 -11.32 -20.04
CA ARG A 33 1.77 -12.14 -20.44
C ARG A 33 1.55 -13.34 -19.52
N GLU A 34 2.63 -13.94 -19.04
CA GLU A 34 2.60 -15.05 -18.07
C GLU A 34 2.26 -14.55 -16.66
N GLY A 35 2.74 -13.36 -16.26
CA GLY A 35 2.38 -12.72 -14.99
C GLY A 35 0.89 -12.37 -14.88
N ILE A 36 0.23 -12.01 -15.98
CA ILE A 36 -1.22 -11.72 -16.02
C ILE A 36 -2.08 -13.00 -15.93
N THR A 37 -1.54 -14.18 -16.23
CA THR A 37 -2.33 -15.42 -16.37
C THR A 37 -2.16 -16.43 -15.22
N MET A 38 -1.36 -16.11 -14.19
CA MET A 38 -1.14 -16.99 -13.04
C MET A 38 -1.78 -16.46 -11.75
N THR A 39 -3.06 -16.13 -11.81
CA THR A 39 -3.96 -16.22 -10.64
C THR A 39 -4.70 -17.56 -10.72
N ASP A 40 -4.10 -18.53 -10.04
CA ASP A 40 -4.70 -19.75 -9.50
C ASP A 40 -5.27 -20.80 -10.45
N ARG A 41 -4.49 -21.87 -10.68
CA ARG A 41 -5.01 -23.23 -10.92
C ARG A 41 -4.04 -24.28 -10.37
N GLN A 42 -4.35 -24.80 -9.18
CA GLN A 42 -4.07 -26.20 -8.90
C GLN A 42 -4.88 -27.08 -9.87
N LEU A 43 -4.21 -27.92 -10.66
CA LEU A 43 -4.87 -28.95 -11.47
C LEU A 43 -4.18 -30.31 -11.36
N PRO A 44 -4.94 -31.41 -11.54
CA PRO A 44 -4.75 -32.68 -10.85
C PRO A 44 -3.71 -33.61 -11.49
N LEU A 45 -3.13 -34.45 -10.64
CA LEU A 45 -2.19 -35.52 -10.99
C LEU A 45 -2.86 -36.60 -11.86
N ALA A 46 -2.34 -36.82 -13.07
CA ALA A 46 -2.64 -37.98 -13.90
C ALA A 46 -1.36 -38.75 -14.28
N GLN A 47 -1.50 -40.08 -14.31
CA GLN A 47 -0.46 -41.11 -14.30
C GLN A 47 0.21 -41.46 -15.66
N ARG A 48 1.40 -42.08 -15.54
CA ARG A 48 2.21 -42.91 -16.49
C ARG A 48 2.94 -42.14 -17.61
N SER A 49 4.23 -42.36 -17.92
CA SER A 49 4.98 -43.62 -18.03
C SER A 49 6.51 -43.44 -17.84
N LYS A 50 7.21 -44.55 -17.61
CA LYS A 50 8.63 -44.65 -17.22
C LYS A 50 9.61 -44.27 -18.36
N ARG A 51 10.53 -43.32 -18.10
CA ARG A 51 11.92 -43.34 -18.61
C ARG A 51 12.85 -42.57 -17.65
N ARG A 52 13.98 -43.21 -17.29
CA ARG A 52 14.98 -42.73 -16.32
C ARG A 52 16.03 -41.82 -16.99
N ILE A 53 16.52 -40.84 -16.22
CA ILE A 53 17.82 -40.12 -16.17
C ILE A 53 17.48 -38.65 -15.81
N GLY A 54 17.95 -37.96 -14.78
CA GLY A 54 18.80 -38.22 -13.63
C GLY A 54 18.77 -36.96 -12.72
N ARG A 55 18.52 -37.16 -11.42
CA ARG A 55 18.73 -36.29 -10.23
C ARG A 55 18.41 -34.76 -10.27
N ARG A 56 17.21 -34.45 -9.71
CA ARG A 56 16.88 -33.47 -8.62
C ARG A 56 17.28 -31.99 -8.81
N GLY A 57 16.41 -30.98 -8.79
CA GLY A 57 14.98 -30.90 -8.51
C GLY A 57 14.52 -29.43 -8.45
N VAL A 58 13.37 -29.15 -9.06
CA VAL A 58 12.36 -28.11 -8.78
C VAL A 58 12.81 -26.78 -8.15
N THR A 59 12.65 -25.70 -8.92
CA THR A 59 12.45 -24.31 -8.45
C THR A 59 11.53 -23.64 -9.49
N GLY A 60 10.28 -23.29 -9.22
CA GLY A 60 9.66 -22.87 -7.97
C GLY A 60 9.62 -21.35 -7.96
N ALA A 61 8.60 -20.79 -8.60
CA ALA A 61 8.36 -19.35 -8.75
C ALA A 61 8.27 -18.67 -7.37
N ILE A 62 9.05 -17.61 -7.18
CA ILE A 62 8.92 -16.72 -6.01
C ILE A 62 9.15 -15.30 -6.53
N VAL A 63 8.04 -14.59 -6.73
CA VAL A 63 7.98 -13.14 -6.91
C VAL A 63 7.29 -12.63 -5.67
N THR A 64 8.01 -11.90 -4.80
CA THR A 64 7.38 -11.25 -3.66
C THR A 64 8.08 -9.92 -3.35
N VAL A 65 7.31 -8.87 -3.64
CA VAL A 65 7.13 -7.61 -2.88
C VAL A 65 7.97 -6.36 -3.24
N ALA A 66 9.17 -6.43 -3.80
CA ALA A 66 9.93 -5.17 -4.00
C ALA A 66 9.91 -4.54 -5.43
N LEU A 67 9.42 -5.23 -6.48
CA LEU A 67 9.60 -4.78 -7.88
C LEU A 67 8.35 -4.83 -8.79
N LEU A 68 7.14 -4.86 -8.24
CA LEU A 68 5.89 -4.78 -9.04
C LEU A 68 5.33 -3.36 -9.21
N GLY A 69 6.07 -2.31 -8.82
CA GLY A 69 5.58 -0.93 -8.83
C GLY A 69 5.90 -0.07 -10.06
N GLY A 70 6.81 -0.49 -10.96
CA GLY A 70 7.33 0.45 -11.97
C GLY A 70 6.49 0.59 -13.25
N GLY A 71 6.00 -0.52 -13.81
CA GLY A 71 5.38 -0.52 -15.15
C GLY A 71 3.85 -0.52 -15.16
N ALA A 72 3.22 -1.08 -14.13
CA ALA A 72 1.77 -1.07 -13.97
C ALA A 72 1.24 0.26 -13.39
N ALA A 73 2.10 1.00 -12.68
CA ALA A 73 1.73 2.23 -12.01
C ALA A 73 1.22 3.31 -12.97
N TYR A 74 1.78 3.47 -14.17
CA TYR A 74 1.33 4.52 -15.10
C TYR A 74 -0.06 4.27 -15.71
N ALA A 75 -0.47 3.01 -15.89
CA ALA A 75 -1.83 2.68 -16.36
C ALA A 75 -2.86 2.73 -15.22
N VAL A 76 -2.45 2.42 -13.98
CA VAL A 76 -3.24 2.61 -12.76
C VAL A 76 -3.39 4.10 -12.40
N HIS A 77 -2.38 4.93 -12.71
CA HIS A 77 -2.28 6.35 -12.41
C HIS A 77 -3.39 7.24 -13.02
N GLN A 78 -3.98 6.85 -14.16
CA GLN A 78 -5.11 7.59 -14.77
C GLN A 78 -6.49 7.03 -14.35
N LEU A 79 -6.53 5.82 -13.79
CA LEU A 79 -7.77 5.14 -13.42
C LEU A 79 -8.03 5.13 -11.90
N GLY A 80 -7.03 5.36 -11.05
CA GLY A 80 -7.16 5.23 -9.59
C GLY A 80 -8.14 6.23 -8.95
N TYR A 81 -8.23 7.46 -9.47
CA TYR A 81 -9.11 8.47 -8.90
C TYR A 81 -10.53 8.49 -9.51
N VAL A 82 -10.67 8.15 -10.81
CA VAL A 82 -11.93 8.35 -11.58
C VAL A 82 -12.42 7.09 -12.31
N GLY A 83 -11.63 6.00 -12.32
CA GLY A 83 -11.94 4.75 -13.02
C GLY A 83 -12.01 3.49 -12.15
N GLY A 84 -11.84 3.69 -10.84
CA GLY A 84 -12.29 2.86 -9.74
C GLY A 84 -11.66 1.47 -9.52
N GLY A 85 -11.71 1.13 -8.24
CA GLY A 85 -11.12 -0.05 -7.62
C GLY A 85 -9.96 0.33 -6.73
N GLY A 86 -10.17 0.26 -5.42
CA GLY A 86 -9.04 0.09 -4.50
C GLY A 86 -8.14 -1.00 -5.05
N ALA A 87 -6.82 -0.78 -5.03
CA ALA A 87 -5.85 -1.83 -5.30
C ALA A 87 -6.12 -3.05 -4.39
N ALA A 88 -5.39 -4.16 -4.55
CA ALA A 88 -5.57 -5.37 -3.75
C ALA A 88 -5.75 -5.11 -2.23
N ASP A 89 -5.18 -4.01 -1.72
CA ASP A 89 -5.21 -3.63 -0.30
C ASP A 89 -6.01 -2.34 0.01
N GLY A 90 -6.84 -1.85 -0.92
CA GLY A 90 -7.57 -0.57 -0.81
C GLY A 90 -9.07 -0.67 -0.51
N ILE A 91 -9.69 0.49 -0.26
CA ILE A 91 -11.14 0.64 -0.08
C ILE A 91 -11.78 1.01 -1.42
N THR A 92 -12.89 0.37 -1.75
CA THR A 92 -13.70 0.72 -2.94
C THR A 92 -15.00 1.42 -2.53
N CYS A 93 -15.22 2.63 -3.04
CA CYS A 93 -16.32 3.51 -2.66
C CYS A 93 -17.36 3.59 -3.78
N LEU A 94 -18.61 3.26 -3.47
CA LEU A 94 -19.69 3.10 -4.44
C LEU A 94 -20.93 3.88 -4.00
N THR A 95 -21.48 4.71 -4.89
CA THR A 95 -22.84 5.26 -4.70
C THR A 95 -23.91 4.24 -5.09
N HIS A 96 -23.54 3.20 -5.84
CA HIS A 96 -24.40 2.08 -6.20
C HIS A 96 -23.59 0.79 -6.30
N TRP A 97 -24.05 -0.26 -5.63
CA TRP A 97 -23.47 -1.60 -5.72
C TRP A 97 -24.16 -2.41 -6.83
N ALA A 98 -23.40 -2.78 -7.86
CA ALA A 98 -23.89 -3.62 -8.97
C ALA A 98 -23.24 -5.02 -9.00
N GLY A 99 -22.28 -5.31 -8.12
CA GLY A 99 -21.63 -6.61 -8.00
C GLY A 99 -20.13 -6.48 -7.71
N ILE A 100 -19.51 -7.59 -7.34
CA ILE A 100 -18.09 -7.60 -6.95
C ILE A 100 -17.13 -7.29 -8.12
N ASN A 101 -17.59 -7.48 -9.36
CA ASN A 101 -16.86 -7.20 -10.59
C ASN A 101 -17.48 -6.07 -11.42
N ASP A 102 -18.70 -5.66 -11.06
CA ASP A 102 -19.54 -4.75 -11.81
C ASP A 102 -19.75 -3.51 -10.92
N GLY A 103 -18.92 -2.49 -11.12
CA GLY A 103 -18.94 -1.29 -10.27
C GLY A 103 -17.66 -0.47 -10.30
N PHE A 104 -16.56 -1.04 -10.78
CA PHE A 104 -15.26 -0.36 -10.81
C PHE A 104 -15.26 0.89 -11.70
N ALA A 105 -15.88 0.86 -12.87
CA ALA A 105 -15.85 2.00 -13.80
C ALA A 105 -16.47 3.30 -13.22
N ASP A 106 -17.37 3.18 -12.24
CA ASP A 106 -18.06 4.31 -11.60
C ASP A 106 -17.72 4.45 -10.10
N SER A 107 -16.72 3.73 -9.62
CA SER A 107 -16.28 3.81 -8.22
C SER A 107 -15.22 4.91 -8.01
N THR A 108 -15.09 5.33 -6.77
CA THR A 108 -13.89 5.98 -6.24
C THR A 108 -13.20 5.02 -5.28
N GLY A 109 -12.08 5.43 -4.70
CA GLY A 109 -11.36 4.62 -3.71
C GLY A 109 -9.86 4.87 -3.73
N GLY A 110 -9.17 4.14 -2.89
CA GLY A 110 -7.73 4.29 -2.68
C GLY A 110 -7.24 3.47 -1.47
N PRO A 111 -5.99 3.69 -1.05
CA PRO A 111 -5.52 3.16 0.23
C PRO A 111 -6.40 3.66 1.39
N PRO A 112 -6.49 2.94 2.51
CA PRO A 112 -7.16 3.46 3.69
C PRO A 112 -6.45 4.74 4.19
N LEU A 113 -7.21 5.78 4.48
CA LEU A 113 -6.71 7.05 5.00
C LEU A 113 -6.76 7.07 6.52
N THR A 114 -7.76 6.39 7.09
CA THR A 114 -7.98 6.21 8.52
C THR A 114 -8.45 4.78 8.80
N ALA A 115 -8.75 4.49 10.07
CA ALA A 115 -9.44 3.24 10.43
C ALA A 115 -10.92 3.22 9.99
N ASP A 116 -11.50 4.37 9.61
CA ASP A 116 -12.90 4.50 9.22
C ASP A 116 -13.07 4.52 7.71
N SER A 117 -13.34 3.33 7.15
CA SER A 117 -13.55 3.19 5.71
C SER A 117 -14.74 4.01 5.19
N VAL A 118 -15.77 4.24 6.00
CA VAL A 118 -16.91 5.08 5.61
C VAL A 118 -16.46 6.54 5.49
N ALA A 119 -15.75 7.06 6.50
CA ALA A 119 -15.23 8.42 6.47
C ALA A 119 -14.26 8.63 5.29
N ASP A 120 -13.35 7.69 5.08
CA ASP A 120 -12.39 7.70 3.96
C ASP A 120 -13.12 7.74 2.62
N CYS A 121 -14.18 6.94 2.45
CA CYS A 121 -14.96 6.97 1.22
C CYS A 121 -15.70 8.27 0.99
N GLN A 122 -16.26 8.89 2.04
CA GLN A 122 -16.87 10.21 1.89
C GLN A 122 -15.84 11.26 1.48
N GLN A 123 -14.62 11.19 2.03
CA GLN A 123 -13.51 12.03 1.61
C GLN A 123 -13.16 11.80 0.13
N TYR A 124 -13.05 10.54 -0.32
CA TYR A 124 -12.80 10.23 -1.73
C TYR A 124 -13.90 10.74 -2.65
N GLN A 125 -15.18 10.65 -2.27
CA GLN A 125 -16.27 11.23 -3.06
C GLN A 125 -16.14 12.75 -3.17
N ALA A 126 -15.91 13.43 -2.05
CA ALA A 126 -15.79 14.88 -2.00
C ALA A 126 -14.63 15.39 -2.87
N LEU A 127 -13.47 14.76 -2.73
CA LEU A 127 -12.29 15.05 -3.55
C LEU A 127 -12.63 14.86 -5.05
N SER A 128 -13.29 13.75 -5.39
CA SER A 128 -13.62 13.39 -6.78
C SER A 128 -14.77 14.19 -7.38
N GLY A 129 -15.36 15.13 -6.62
CA GLY A 129 -16.54 15.87 -7.04
C GLY A 129 -17.78 15.00 -7.25
N ARG A 130 -17.82 13.82 -6.61
CA ARG A 130 -18.95 12.88 -6.66
C ARG A 130 -19.92 13.13 -5.50
N PRO A 131 -21.20 12.76 -5.66
CA PRO A 131 -22.15 12.80 -4.55
C PRO A 131 -21.67 11.94 -3.37
N PRO A 132 -21.99 12.31 -2.12
CA PRO A 132 -21.75 11.47 -0.97
C PRO A 132 -22.52 10.15 -1.10
N ILE A 133 -22.00 9.08 -0.49
CA ILE A 133 -22.72 7.81 -0.40
C ILE A 133 -23.83 7.97 0.64
N GLU A 134 -25.08 7.76 0.25
CA GLU A 134 -26.23 7.81 1.17
C GLU A 134 -26.28 6.56 2.04
N ASP A 135 -26.56 6.74 3.34
CA ASP A 135 -26.63 5.67 4.34
C ASP A 135 -25.48 4.63 4.20
N PRO A 136 -24.22 5.09 4.26
CA PRO A 136 -23.07 4.27 3.89
C PRO A 136 -22.78 3.21 4.95
N VAL A 137 -22.42 2.01 4.49
CA VAL A 137 -21.88 0.97 5.35
C VAL A 137 -20.66 0.32 4.70
N ALA A 138 -19.64 0.05 5.51
CA ALA A 138 -18.46 -0.67 5.09
C ALA A 138 -18.64 -2.18 5.29
N PHE A 139 -18.19 -2.98 4.32
CA PHE A 139 -18.28 -4.43 4.38
C PHE A 139 -17.16 -5.12 3.61
N ARG A 140 -16.83 -6.35 4.03
CA ARG A 140 -15.94 -7.25 3.32
C ARG A 140 -16.73 -8.26 2.50
N VAL A 141 -16.34 -8.45 1.24
CA VAL A 141 -16.91 -9.47 0.36
C VAL A 141 -15.85 -10.09 -0.54
N GLY A 142 -15.96 -11.40 -0.76
CA GLY A 142 -14.95 -12.22 -1.46
C GLY A 142 -14.57 -13.43 -0.62
N ALA A 143 -14.49 -14.62 -1.24
CA ALA A 143 -14.27 -15.87 -0.51
C ALA A 143 -12.79 -16.24 -0.31
N VAL A 144 -11.92 -15.82 -1.23
CA VAL A 144 -10.47 -16.12 -1.21
C VAL A 144 -9.68 -14.89 -0.78
N ASP A 145 -10.11 -13.72 -1.24
CA ASP A 145 -9.49 -12.43 -0.95
C ASP A 145 -10.60 -11.40 -0.66
N PRO A 146 -11.00 -11.24 0.61
CA PRO A 146 -12.12 -10.38 0.98
C PRO A 146 -11.71 -8.92 0.85
N ARG A 147 -12.29 -8.24 -0.13
CA ARG A 147 -12.05 -6.80 -0.37
C ARG A 147 -13.02 -5.94 0.42
N ILE A 148 -12.57 -4.73 0.79
CA ILE A 148 -13.38 -3.76 1.53
C ILE A 148 -14.14 -2.85 0.54
N PHE A 149 -15.45 -2.75 0.75
CA PHE A 149 -16.31 -1.86 0.00
C PHE A 149 -17.12 -0.97 0.94
N VAL A 150 -17.46 0.23 0.47
CA VAL A 150 -18.47 1.09 1.09
C VAL A 150 -19.54 1.38 0.06
N ALA A 151 -20.78 1.06 0.41
CA ALA A 151 -21.95 1.29 -0.42
C ALA A 151 -23.17 1.62 0.45
N PRO A 152 -24.32 2.02 -0.13
CA PRO A 152 -25.56 2.20 0.62
C PRO A 152 -25.99 0.93 1.35
N GLN A 153 -26.50 1.08 2.57
CA GLN A 153 -26.83 -0.04 3.47
C GLN A 153 -27.82 -1.04 2.87
N ASP A 154 -28.77 -0.56 2.07
CA ASP A 154 -29.79 -1.39 1.41
C ASP A 154 -29.25 -2.23 0.24
N GLN A 155 -27.98 -2.04 -0.14
CA GLN A 155 -27.34 -2.71 -1.27
C GLN A 155 -26.22 -3.68 -0.87
N VAL A 156 -26.00 -3.90 0.43
CA VAL A 156 -25.02 -4.86 0.91
C VAL A 156 -25.40 -6.27 0.44
N PRO A 157 -24.51 -6.98 -0.28
CA PRO A 157 -24.83 -8.32 -0.79
C PRO A 157 -24.97 -9.33 0.35
N ALA A 158 -25.84 -10.32 0.14
CA ALA A 158 -26.00 -11.42 1.08
C ALA A 158 -24.66 -12.17 1.29
N GLY A 159 -24.32 -12.44 2.55
CA GLY A 159 -23.08 -13.13 2.91
C GLY A 159 -21.85 -12.22 3.03
N ALA A 160 -21.99 -10.90 2.85
CA ALA A 160 -20.95 -9.95 3.22
C ALA A 160 -20.78 -9.88 4.75
N THR A 161 -19.55 -9.60 5.18
CA THR A 161 -19.24 -9.31 6.58
C THR A 161 -19.25 -7.80 6.76
N LEU A 162 -20.22 -7.28 7.53
CA LEU A 162 -20.23 -5.86 7.88
C LEU A 162 -19.03 -5.53 8.75
N LEU A 163 -18.38 -4.41 8.44
CA LEU A 163 -17.40 -3.80 9.33
C LEU A 163 -18.16 -2.99 10.38
N LEU A 164 -17.82 -3.20 11.65
CA LEU A 164 -18.44 -2.48 12.76
C LEU A 164 -17.95 -1.03 12.79
N ALA A 165 -18.65 -0.19 13.56
CA ALA A 165 -18.19 1.16 13.83
C ALA A 165 -16.77 1.14 14.42
N VAL A 166 -15.94 2.07 13.94
CA VAL A 166 -14.55 2.22 14.37
C VAL A 166 -14.48 2.47 15.87
N THR A 167 -13.54 1.79 16.52
CA THR A 167 -13.20 2.00 17.92
C THR A 167 -11.87 2.73 18.05
N PRO A 168 -11.58 3.38 19.19
CA PRO A 168 -10.26 3.96 19.45
C PRO A 168 -9.12 2.95 19.32
N ARG A 169 -9.40 1.65 19.52
CA ARG A 169 -8.44 0.58 19.32
C ARG A 169 -8.10 0.38 17.84
N ASP A 170 -9.08 0.45 16.96
CA ASP A 170 -8.85 0.31 15.51
C ASP A 170 -8.00 1.48 14.98
N GLU A 171 -8.23 2.69 15.49
CA GLU A 171 -7.38 3.85 15.19
C GLU A 171 -5.94 3.66 15.67
N ALA A 172 -5.75 3.11 16.88
CA ALA A 172 -4.42 2.81 17.41
C ALA A 172 -3.70 1.74 16.58
N LEU A 173 -4.41 0.71 16.10
CA LEU A 173 -3.83 -0.30 15.23
C LEU A 173 -3.49 0.24 13.84
N PHE A 174 -4.32 1.12 13.29
CA PHE A 174 -4.03 1.81 12.04
C PHE A 174 -2.78 2.70 12.16
N GLU A 175 -2.66 3.43 13.28
CA GLU A 175 -1.47 4.24 13.55
C GLU A 175 -0.21 3.37 13.77
N LEU A 176 -0.34 2.21 14.40
CA LEU A 176 0.76 1.26 14.57
C LEU A 176 1.31 0.79 13.22
N ASP A 177 0.42 0.44 12.28
CA ASP A 177 0.81 -0.01 10.95
C ASP A 177 1.53 1.10 10.18
N ALA A 178 0.98 2.32 10.20
CA ALA A 178 1.61 3.50 9.60
C ALA A 178 3.02 3.77 10.17
N SER A 179 3.18 3.72 11.49
CA SER A 179 4.47 3.93 12.17
C SER A 179 5.51 2.84 11.85
N ALA A 180 5.07 1.60 11.62
CA ALA A 180 5.95 0.49 11.28
C ALA A 180 6.62 0.69 9.91
N VAL A 181 5.91 1.30 8.96
CA VAL A 181 6.40 1.57 7.59
C VAL A 181 6.84 3.02 7.36
N ASP A 182 6.63 3.91 8.33
CA ASP A 182 6.91 5.33 8.19
C ASP A 182 8.39 5.60 7.85
N MET A 183 8.59 6.34 6.77
CA MET A 183 9.89 6.75 6.27
C MET A 183 10.47 8.01 6.92
N ILE A 184 9.76 8.69 7.83
CA ILE A 184 10.21 9.95 8.43
C ILE A 184 10.86 9.76 9.80
N ASP A 185 10.15 9.24 10.80
CA ASP A 185 10.66 9.09 12.17
C ASP A 185 10.29 7.75 12.85
N GLY A 186 9.39 6.98 12.24
CA GLY A 186 8.99 5.64 12.60
C GLY A 186 10.05 4.58 12.31
N LEU A 187 9.67 3.31 12.50
CA LEU A 187 10.61 2.19 12.35
C LEU A 187 11.12 2.12 10.90
N GLY A 188 10.25 2.39 9.93
CA GLY A 188 10.55 2.43 8.50
C GLY A 188 11.71 3.35 8.11
N SER A 189 11.95 4.41 8.88
CA SER A 189 12.94 5.46 8.58
C SER A 189 14.35 5.16 9.10
N ARG A 190 14.48 4.18 10.01
CA ARG A 190 15.71 3.94 10.78
C ARG A 190 16.35 2.61 10.43
N CYS A 191 17.68 2.60 10.30
CA CYS A 191 18.41 1.34 10.28
C CYS A 191 18.70 0.86 11.71
N LEU A 192 17.72 0.20 12.34
CA LEU A 192 17.88 -0.40 13.67
C LEU A 192 18.27 -1.88 13.57
N ALA A 193 19.16 -2.32 14.47
CA ALA A 193 19.40 -3.75 14.67
C ALA A 193 18.18 -4.40 15.37
N GLY A 194 18.10 -5.73 15.36
CA GLY A 194 16.94 -6.46 15.91
C GLY A 194 16.57 -6.07 17.35
N ASP A 195 17.55 -6.00 18.26
CA ASP A 195 17.30 -5.66 19.66
C ASP A 195 16.84 -4.20 19.84
N GLU A 196 17.43 -3.26 19.09
CA GLU A 196 17.03 -1.86 19.11
C GLU A 196 15.62 -1.66 18.52
N ALA A 197 15.31 -2.40 17.46
CA ALA A 197 13.99 -2.41 16.83
C ALA A 197 12.92 -3.00 17.76
N ASN A 198 13.25 -4.02 18.56
CA ASN A 198 12.34 -4.54 19.59
C ASN A 198 12.03 -3.48 20.66
N VAL A 199 13.04 -2.71 21.10
CA VAL A 199 12.84 -1.61 22.07
C VAL A 199 11.95 -0.52 21.47
N PHE A 200 12.19 -0.13 20.22
CA PHE A 200 11.35 0.84 19.52
C PHE A 200 9.91 0.35 19.37
N ALA A 201 9.74 -0.89 18.90
CA ALA A 201 8.45 -1.55 18.75
C ALA A 201 7.65 -1.56 20.05
N GLN A 202 8.30 -1.87 21.19
CA GLN A 202 7.62 -1.86 22.48
C GLN A 202 7.21 -0.46 22.91
N ALA A 203 8.08 0.54 22.71
CA ALA A 203 7.75 1.92 23.02
C ALA A 203 6.53 2.41 22.21
N GLU A 204 6.36 1.92 20.97
CA GLU A 204 5.23 2.27 20.13
C GLU A 204 3.92 1.62 20.59
N LEU A 205 3.95 0.34 20.98
CA LEU A 205 2.80 -0.31 21.62
C LEU A 205 2.37 0.43 22.90
N ASP A 206 3.34 0.80 23.74
CA ASP A 206 3.10 1.53 24.99
C ASP A 206 2.49 2.92 24.72
N ARG A 207 3.01 3.64 23.71
CA ARG A 207 2.51 4.96 23.29
C ARG A 207 1.06 4.90 22.82
N LEU A 208 0.70 3.84 22.10
CA LEU A 208 -0.63 3.63 21.53
C LEU A 208 -1.60 2.95 22.52
N GLY A 209 -1.14 2.64 23.75
CA GLY A 209 -1.97 1.99 24.76
C GLY A 209 -2.35 0.54 24.44
N LEU A 210 -1.61 -0.12 23.54
CA LEU A 210 -1.84 -1.50 23.09
C LEU A 210 -1.26 -2.50 24.09
N THR A 211 -1.70 -2.43 25.34
CA THR A 211 -1.14 -3.19 26.48
C THR A 211 -1.36 -4.70 26.41
N ASP A 212 -2.27 -5.17 25.57
CA ASP A 212 -2.51 -6.59 25.31
C ASP A 212 -1.73 -7.13 24.11
N TRP A 213 -1.00 -6.26 23.40
CA TRP A 213 -0.07 -6.65 22.36
C TRP A 213 1.30 -6.98 22.93
N THR A 214 2.05 -7.83 22.22
CA THR A 214 3.43 -8.15 22.58
C THR A 214 4.37 -7.98 21.40
N VAL A 215 5.62 -7.60 21.66
CA VAL A 215 6.67 -7.61 20.65
C VAL A 215 7.28 -9.01 20.58
N THR A 216 7.40 -9.56 19.37
CA THR A 216 8.11 -10.83 19.14
C THR A 216 9.16 -10.66 18.06
N SER A 217 10.24 -11.44 18.15
CA SER A 217 11.27 -11.46 17.11
C SER A 217 11.01 -12.59 16.13
N GLY A 218 10.86 -12.22 14.86
CA GLY A 218 10.79 -13.14 13.74
C GLY A 218 12.14 -13.77 13.40
N THR A 219 12.13 -14.68 12.44
CA THR A 219 13.37 -15.24 11.88
C THR A 219 14.12 -14.16 11.12
N PRO A 220 15.44 -13.99 11.28
CA PRO A 220 16.19 -13.02 10.49
C PRO A 220 15.93 -13.18 8.98
N GLY A 221 15.78 -12.04 8.30
CA GLY A 221 15.62 -12.02 6.86
C GLY A 221 16.81 -12.66 6.16
N THR A 222 16.54 -13.30 5.03
CA THR A 222 17.58 -13.81 4.14
C THR A 222 17.51 -13.05 2.84
N ARG A 223 18.56 -12.27 2.53
CA ARG A 223 18.64 -11.58 1.24
C ARG A 223 18.57 -12.63 0.12
N PRO A 224 17.70 -12.43 -0.89
CA PRO A 224 17.75 -13.25 -2.09
C PRO A 224 19.15 -13.18 -2.71
N PRO A 225 19.65 -14.27 -3.34
CA PRO A 225 20.91 -14.19 -4.06
C PRO A 225 20.81 -13.09 -5.14
N PRO A 226 21.86 -12.29 -5.34
CA PRO A 226 21.86 -11.27 -6.37
C PRO A 226 21.59 -11.92 -7.74
N PRO A 227 20.95 -11.21 -8.69
CA PRO A 227 20.84 -11.69 -10.05
C PRO A 227 22.23 -12.02 -10.61
N ALA A 228 22.33 -12.99 -11.53
CA ALA A 228 23.60 -13.59 -11.96
C ALA A 228 24.68 -12.60 -12.49
N ASN A 229 24.31 -11.35 -12.77
CA ASN A 229 25.19 -10.29 -13.25
C ASN A 229 25.14 -9.01 -12.37
N GLY A 230 24.52 -9.08 -11.18
CA GLY A 230 24.51 -7.97 -10.22
C GLY A 230 25.79 -7.97 -9.40
N ASP A 231 26.26 -6.78 -9.03
CA ASP A 231 27.28 -6.67 -7.99
C ASP A 231 26.77 -7.31 -6.69
N PRO A 232 27.64 -7.96 -5.90
CA PRO A 232 27.25 -8.52 -4.62
C PRO A 232 26.81 -7.39 -3.69
N GLU A 233 25.50 -7.25 -3.52
CA GLU A 233 24.94 -6.37 -2.51
C GLU A 233 25.27 -6.92 -1.11
N GLY A 234 25.51 -6.04 -0.14
CA GLY A 234 25.85 -6.42 1.24
C GLY A 234 24.73 -7.22 1.93
N PRO A 235 24.94 -7.71 3.16
CA PRO A 235 23.84 -8.31 3.92
C PRO A 235 22.76 -7.25 4.22
N TRP A 236 21.50 -7.67 4.33
CA TRP A 236 20.49 -6.85 4.99
C TRP A 236 20.89 -6.66 6.46
N ILE A 237 20.91 -5.42 6.91
CA ILE A 237 21.40 -5.05 8.25
C ILE A 237 20.33 -4.43 9.12
N CYS A 238 19.25 -3.92 8.54
CA CYS A 238 18.20 -3.24 9.30
C CYS A 238 17.01 -4.16 9.53
N ALA A 239 16.36 -4.01 10.67
CA ALA A 239 15.11 -4.67 10.98
C ALA A 239 13.91 -4.00 10.29
N THR A 240 12.82 -4.76 10.19
CA THR A 240 11.46 -4.31 9.82
C THR A 240 10.47 -4.78 10.88
N ALA A 241 9.30 -4.16 10.97
CA ALA A 241 8.22 -4.64 11.82
C ALA A 241 6.89 -4.70 11.05
N PHE A 242 5.99 -5.58 11.46
CA PHE A 242 4.61 -5.63 10.97
C PHE A 242 3.67 -6.13 12.07
N GLY A 243 2.43 -5.65 12.06
CA GLY A 243 1.40 -6.09 13.00
C GLY A 243 0.77 -7.42 12.59
N ASP A 244 0.64 -8.34 13.53
CA ASP A 244 -0.16 -9.56 13.42
C ASP A 244 -1.33 -9.46 14.41
N ALA A 245 -2.46 -8.96 13.90
CA ALA A 245 -3.65 -8.71 14.70
C ALA A 245 -4.33 -10.00 15.20
N ASP A 246 -4.15 -11.13 14.51
CA ASP A 246 -4.73 -12.41 14.90
C ASP A 246 -4.03 -12.97 16.15
N HIS A 247 -2.74 -12.70 16.30
CA HIS A 247 -1.93 -13.11 17.46
C HIS A 247 -1.69 -11.98 18.47
N LEU A 248 -2.14 -10.76 18.18
CA LEU A 248 -1.88 -9.56 18.97
C LEU A 248 -0.37 -9.34 19.18
N THR A 249 0.40 -9.45 18.08
CA THR A 249 1.85 -9.29 18.14
C THR A 249 2.37 -8.29 17.12
N LEU A 250 3.35 -7.49 17.53
CA LEU A 250 4.19 -6.73 16.61
C LEU A 250 5.46 -7.54 16.35
N VAL A 251 5.59 -8.06 15.13
CA VAL A 251 6.68 -8.97 14.76
C VAL A 251 7.85 -8.17 14.20
N VAL A 252 8.96 -8.13 14.91
CA VAL A 252 10.21 -7.52 14.47
C VAL A 252 11.06 -8.56 13.76
N THR A 253 11.38 -8.35 12.49
CA THR A 253 12.22 -9.23 11.68
C THR A 253 13.61 -8.60 11.52
N PRO A 254 14.67 -9.12 12.19
CA PRO A 254 16.02 -8.59 12.06
C PRO A 254 16.60 -8.82 10.67
N ASN A 255 17.56 -8.00 10.24
CA ASN A 255 18.31 -8.20 8.99
C ASN A 255 17.40 -8.42 7.77
N ASN A 256 16.33 -7.64 7.66
CA ASN A 256 15.27 -7.87 6.69
C ASN A 256 15.15 -6.78 5.60
N ARG A 257 16.00 -5.75 5.67
CA ARG A 257 16.10 -4.73 4.63
C ARG A 257 17.47 -4.05 4.62
N ASP A 258 17.70 -3.31 3.54
CA ASP A 258 18.82 -2.39 3.40
C ASP A 258 18.62 -1.12 4.22
N ASP A 259 19.72 -0.44 4.53
CA ASP A 259 19.67 0.91 5.06
C ASP A 259 19.21 1.88 3.96
N ILE A 260 18.05 2.49 4.20
CA ILE A 260 17.37 3.40 3.30
C ILE A 260 18.22 4.63 2.97
N GLU A 261 19.10 5.06 3.90
CA GLU A 261 19.99 6.21 3.71
C GLU A 261 21.21 5.86 2.83
N THR A 262 21.73 4.63 2.94
CA THR A 262 22.94 4.23 2.19
C THR A 262 22.67 4.01 0.71
N HIS A 263 21.46 3.58 0.36
CA HIS A 263 21.14 3.20 -1.01
C HIS A 263 20.33 4.25 -1.77
N ASN A 264 19.89 5.36 -1.12
CA ASN A 264 18.84 6.25 -1.66
C ASN A 264 17.80 5.46 -2.48
N GLY A 265 17.40 4.31 -1.91
CA GLY A 265 16.59 3.27 -2.54
C GLY A 265 16.99 2.95 -3.98
N HIS A 266 17.79 1.91 -4.21
CA HIS A 266 17.88 1.34 -5.55
C HIS A 266 16.47 0.99 -6.04
N GLY A 267 15.97 1.75 -7.04
CA GLY A 267 14.62 1.59 -7.58
C GLY A 267 13.54 2.46 -6.96
N THR A 268 13.87 3.34 -6.02
CA THR A 268 12.95 4.37 -5.48
C THR A 268 13.20 5.71 -6.17
N ASP A 269 12.15 6.45 -6.50
CA ASP A 269 12.27 7.77 -7.13
C ASP A 269 12.96 8.76 -6.16
N PRO A 270 13.98 9.53 -6.60
CA PRO A 270 14.62 10.56 -5.78
C PRO A 270 13.65 11.54 -5.12
N PHE A 271 12.52 11.85 -5.78
CA PHE A 271 11.48 12.71 -5.23
C PHE A 271 10.97 12.23 -3.86
N VAL A 272 10.90 10.91 -3.63
CA VAL A 272 10.45 10.35 -2.35
C VAL A 272 11.36 10.77 -1.20
N PHE A 273 12.67 10.81 -1.43
CA PHE A 273 13.65 11.22 -0.43
C PHE A 273 13.62 12.74 -0.20
N ASP A 274 13.51 13.53 -1.28
CA ASP A 274 13.33 14.98 -1.17
C ASP A 274 12.06 15.34 -0.37
N LEU A 275 10.98 14.61 -0.61
CA LEU A 275 9.72 14.75 0.12
C LEU A 275 9.88 14.37 1.59
N ARG A 276 10.43 13.19 1.89
CA ARG A 276 10.75 12.74 3.25
C ARG A 276 11.52 13.80 4.03
N ASP A 277 12.61 14.29 3.45
CA ASP A 277 13.50 15.24 4.12
C ASP A 277 12.80 16.59 4.33
N SER A 278 11.98 17.02 3.36
CA SER A 278 11.15 18.22 3.51
C SER A 278 10.14 18.11 4.65
N LEU A 279 9.49 16.95 4.79
CA LEU A 279 8.53 16.68 5.88
C LEU A 279 9.25 16.62 7.23
N ARG A 280 10.37 15.89 7.32
CA ARG A 280 11.18 15.78 8.54
C ARG A 280 11.64 17.14 9.04
N THR A 281 12.29 17.93 8.18
CA THR A 281 12.83 19.26 8.54
C THR A 281 11.73 20.31 8.72
N GLY A 282 10.63 20.19 7.99
CA GLY A 282 9.54 21.16 8.03
C GLY A 282 8.55 20.94 9.19
N ILE A 283 8.38 19.69 9.64
CA ILE A 283 7.34 19.29 10.60
C ILE A 283 7.97 18.73 11.88
N THR A 284 8.62 17.56 11.79
CA THR A 284 9.15 16.82 12.95
C THR A 284 10.19 17.67 13.71
N ASP A 285 11.19 18.19 13.01
CA ASP A 285 12.29 18.95 13.63
C ASP A 285 11.82 20.30 14.22
N LYS A 286 10.74 20.87 13.68
CA LYS A 286 10.21 22.18 14.07
C LYS A 286 9.08 22.12 15.09
N CYS A 287 8.51 20.95 15.35
CA CYS A 287 7.38 20.77 16.26
C CYS A 287 6.23 21.76 15.96
N VAL A 288 5.65 21.67 14.77
CA VAL A 288 4.60 22.59 14.30
C VAL A 288 3.18 22.07 14.62
N ASN A 289 2.16 22.93 14.56
CA ASN A 289 0.75 22.53 14.68
C ASN A 289 0.22 21.92 13.38
N LEU A 290 -0.98 21.32 13.42
CA LEU A 290 -1.53 20.54 12.32
C LEU A 290 -1.77 21.39 11.06
N ALA A 291 -2.17 22.66 11.23
CA ALA A 291 -2.40 23.57 10.12
C ALA A 291 -1.09 23.92 9.39
N GLU A 292 -0.02 24.21 10.14
CA GLU A 292 1.30 24.48 9.57
C GLU A 292 1.90 23.21 8.93
N ALA A 293 1.80 22.06 9.60
CA ALA A 293 2.22 20.77 9.06
C ALA A 293 1.52 20.47 7.71
N LYS A 294 0.22 20.73 7.63
CA LYS A 294 -0.56 20.57 6.40
C LYS A 294 -0.07 21.48 5.27
N ALA A 295 0.29 22.72 5.58
CA ALA A 295 0.85 23.65 4.60
C ALA A 295 2.23 23.19 4.10
N VAL A 296 3.10 22.70 5.00
CA VAL A 296 4.40 22.13 4.65
C VAL A 296 4.22 20.92 3.74
N ALA A 297 3.40 19.94 4.15
CA ALA A 297 3.19 18.71 3.39
C ALA A 297 2.58 18.99 2.01
N THR A 298 1.59 19.88 1.91
CA THR A 298 0.98 20.28 0.63
C THR A 298 2.01 20.92 -0.30
N THR A 299 2.89 21.77 0.24
CA THR A 299 3.95 22.43 -0.55
C THR A 299 4.99 21.43 -1.02
N ALA A 300 5.41 20.50 -0.17
CA ALA A 300 6.42 19.50 -0.47
C ALA A 300 5.93 18.46 -1.49
N LEU A 301 4.67 18.00 -1.36
CA LEU A 301 4.03 17.10 -2.34
C LEU A 301 3.91 17.74 -3.73
N GLY A 302 3.64 19.04 -3.78
CA GLY A 302 3.46 19.77 -5.03
C GLY A 302 2.35 19.17 -5.90
N ALA A 303 2.53 19.22 -7.22
CA ALA A 303 1.60 18.63 -8.19
C ALA A 303 1.97 17.20 -8.62
N ALA A 304 3.05 16.65 -8.07
CA ALA A 304 3.59 15.35 -8.48
C ALA A 304 2.79 14.17 -7.93
N HIS A 305 1.89 14.43 -6.99
CA HIS A 305 1.18 13.42 -6.23
C HIS A 305 -0.32 13.70 -6.19
N HIS A 306 -1.11 12.63 -6.24
CA HIS A 306 -2.56 12.69 -6.42
C HIS A 306 -3.35 12.07 -5.26
N TRP A 307 -2.68 11.47 -4.26
CA TRP A 307 -3.37 10.91 -3.11
C TRP A 307 -3.61 11.99 -2.05
N PRO A 308 -4.74 11.95 -1.34
CA PRO A 308 -5.03 12.95 -0.35
C PRO A 308 -4.07 12.87 0.83
N LEU A 309 -3.70 14.05 1.32
CA LEU A 309 -3.06 14.21 2.62
C LEU A 309 -4.12 13.99 3.71
N THR A 310 -3.86 13.05 4.62
CA THR A 310 -4.71 12.82 5.79
C THR A 310 -4.25 13.71 6.93
N ALA A 311 -5.19 14.42 7.56
CA ALA A 311 -4.92 15.26 8.72
C ALA A 311 -5.91 14.94 9.84
N ILE A 312 -5.40 14.45 10.96
CA ILE A 312 -6.16 13.98 12.11
C ILE A 312 -5.85 14.87 13.31
N GLU A 313 -6.90 15.41 13.92
CA GLU A 313 -6.76 16.19 15.14
C GLU A 313 -6.42 15.28 16.32
N ASP A 314 -5.30 15.56 16.98
CA ASP A 314 -4.90 14.93 18.24
C ASP A 314 -4.72 16.03 19.29
N THR A 315 -5.71 16.13 20.19
CA THR A 315 -5.72 17.15 21.24
C THR A 315 -4.71 16.91 22.35
N ALA A 316 -4.13 15.72 22.42
CA ALA A 316 -3.12 15.36 23.42
C ALA A 316 -1.69 15.59 22.91
N ALA A 317 -1.50 15.70 21.59
CA ALA A 317 -0.20 15.91 20.98
C ALA A 317 0.38 17.29 21.33
N SER A 318 1.68 17.38 21.64
CA SER A 318 2.37 18.66 21.80
C SER A 318 2.90 19.26 20.49
N CYS A 319 3.09 18.40 19.48
CA CYS A 319 3.60 18.70 18.14
C CYS A 319 2.84 17.82 17.14
N THR A 320 2.81 18.21 15.86
CA THR A 320 2.32 17.33 14.81
C THR A 320 3.34 16.25 14.48
N ARG A 321 2.91 14.98 14.50
CA ARG A 321 3.63 13.86 13.91
C ARG A 321 3.25 13.72 12.44
N VAL A 322 4.20 13.25 11.63
CA VAL A 322 3.98 12.99 10.22
C VAL A 322 4.48 11.58 9.91
N ASP A 323 3.57 10.75 9.43
CA ASP A 323 3.88 9.43 8.92
C ASP A 323 3.84 9.49 7.39
N MET A 324 4.88 8.98 6.73
CA MET A 324 4.95 8.81 5.29
C MET A 324 5.18 7.35 4.94
N ALA A 325 4.14 6.69 4.42
CA ALA A 325 4.23 5.35 3.86
C ALA A 325 4.44 5.44 2.35
N VAL A 326 5.32 4.59 1.81
CA VAL A 326 5.62 4.55 0.37
C VAL A 326 5.47 3.13 -0.16
N GLY A 327 4.58 2.98 -1.15
CA GLY A 327 4.32 1.73 -1.85
C GLY A 327 3.92 2.00 -3.31
N GLY A 328 2.75 1.52 -3.73
CA GLY A 328 2.13 1.92 -5.00
C GLY A 328 1.68 3.39 -5.03
N SER A 329 1.61 4.00 -3.85
CA SER A 329 1.20 5.36 -3.51
C SER A 329 2.18 5.95 -2.49
N ILE A 330 2.19 7.28 -2.36
CA ILE A 330 2.76 7.93 -1.17
C ILE A 330 1.57 8.30 -0.29
N GLU A 331 1.54 7.85 0.95
CA GLU A 331 0.49 8.17 1.90
C GLU A 331 1.10 9.01 3.00
N ILE A 332 0.55 10.20 3.23
CA ILE A 332 1.01 11.08 4.30
C ILE A 332 -0.14 11.27 5.28
N THR A 333 0.13 10.90 6.53
CA THR A 333 -0.79 11.13 7.65
C THR A 333 -0.16 12.13 8.61
N LEU A 334 -0.89 13.20 8.91
CA LEU A 334 -0.53 14.21 9.88
C LEU A 334 -1.41 14.05 11.11
N ARG A 335 -0.80 13.99 12.30
CA ARG A 335 -1.54 13.83 13.56
C ARG A 335 -1.05 14.83 14.60
N GLY A 336 -1.90 15.77 15.01
CA GLY A 336 -1.50 16.86 15.90
C GLY A 336 -2.63 17.82 16.26
N LEU A 337 -2.32 18.82 17.10
CA LEU A 337 -3.26 19.86 17.50
C LEU A 337 -3.64 20.76 16.33
N SER A 338 -4.95 21.05 16.16
CA SER A 338 -5.46 21.96 15.12
C SER A 338 -4.90 23.38 15.21
N THR A 339 -4.61 23.86 16.43
CA THR A 339 -4.05 25.19 16.70
C THR A 339 -3.01 25.11 17.81
N THR A 340 -2.01 26.01 17.78
CA THR A 340 -1.08 26.19 18.90
C THR A 340 -1.86 26.47 20.19
N ASN A 341 -1.59 25.70 21.26
CA ASN A 341 -2.09 26.03 22.59
C ASN A 341 -1.52 27.41 22.99
N PRO A 342 -2.37 28.33 23.51
CA PRO A 342 -1.96 29.67 23.90
C PRO A 342 -0.95 29.70 25.06
#